data_AF-A0A953T2G2-F1
#
_entry.id   AF-A0A953T2G2-F1
#
_cell.length_a   1.000
_cell.length_b   1.000
_cell.length_c   1.000
_cell.angle_alpha   90.00
_cell.angle_beta   90.00
_cell.angle_gamma   90.00
#
_symmetry.space_group_name_H-M   'P 1'
#
loop_
_entity.id
_entity.type
_entity.pdbx_description
1 polymer ?
#
loop_
_entity_poly.entity_id
_entity_poly.type
_entity_poly.pdbx_seq_one_letter_code
_entity_poly.pdbx_strand_id
1 'polypeptide(L)'
;MKVENLLFITTLLELVAAILATVHFKKYENSTERYFLYFLWYTFFVEIGGAVIAYVFEVKNFWLYNAFTITSFLFYFYWYSTILEKKIFKRAVLIFTLLFLCVSSISLFYQSWLEYHTYTLIAGAVFVLILTLFHFYQLLNSNEVLIVKYKLSFWISTALLLFYMGIIPLFTLLEYINIQGLSYILILVGLNMILYGCYIIGFIWTKKKYNRF
;
A
#
# COMPACT_ATOMS: atom_id res chain seq x y z
N MET A 1 13.53 -12.03 23.01
CA MET A 1 13.37 -11.85 21.55
C MET A 1 13.76 -10.43 21.22
N LYS A 2 14.74 -10.18 20.34
CA LYS A 2 15.10 -8.79 19.98
C LYS A 2 13.90 -8.14 19.30
N VAL A 3 13.64 -6.86 19.58
CA VAL A 3 12.45 -6.15 19.06
C VAL A 3 12.46 -6.13 17.53
N GLU A 4 13.64 -6.14 16.91
CA GLU A 4 13.87 -6.27 15.47
C GLU A 4 13.26 -7.57 14.87
N ASN A 5 13.14 -8.65 15.66
CA ASN A 5 12.54 -9.90 15.20
C ASN A 5 11.06 -9.73 14.82
N LEU A 6 10.38 -8.70 15.35
CA LEU A 6 8.98 -8.42 15.03
C LEU A 6 8.82 -7.91 13.60
N LEU A 7 9.84 -7.27 13.02
CA LEU A 7 9.78 -6.78 11.64
C LEU A 7 9.79 -7.94 10.62
N PHE A 8 10.43 -9.07 10.95
CA PHE A 8 10.37 -10.28 10.12
C PHE A 8 8.95 -10.85 9.99
N ILE A 9 8.07 -10.58 10.96
CA ILE A 9 6.66 -10.98 10.87
C ILE A 9 6.00 -10.29 9.68
N THR A 10 6.29 -9.00 9.47
CA THR A 10 5.78 -8.23 8.33
C THR A 10 6.24 -8.85 7.01
N THR A 11 7.53 -9.13 6.87
CA THR A 11 8.10 -9.75 5.65
C THR A 11 7.51 -11.15 5.39
N LEU A 12 7.26 -11.93 6.45
CA LEU A 12 6.63 -13.24 6.33
C LEU A 12 5.18 -13.13 5.84
N LEU A 13 4.40 -12.21 6.40
CA LEU A 13 3.01 -11.98 6.00
C LEU A 13 2.90 -11.53 4.55
N GLU A 14 3.82 -10.67 4.13
CA GLU A 14 3.94 -10.23 2.76
C GLU A 14 4.27 -11.39 1.81
N LEU A 15 5.25 -12.22 2.16
CA LEU A 15 5.59 -13.41 1.37
C LEU A 15 4.39 -14.35 1.23
N VAL A 16 3.65 -14.57 2.31
CA VAL A 16 2.42 -15.37 2.28
C VAL A 16 1.38 -14.72 1.35
N ALA A 17 1.21 -13.40 1.39
CA ALA A 17 0.32 -12.68 0.49
C ALA A 17 0.75 -12.83 -0.98
N ALA A 18 2.04 -12.70 -1.30
CA ALA A 18 2.58 -12.84 -2.65
C ALA A 18 2.45 -14.28 -3.20
N ILE A 19 2.69 -15.29 -2.35
CA ILE A 19 2.47 -16.70 -2.70
C ILE A 19 0.99 -16.97 -2.97
N LEU A 20 0.10 -16.51 -2.08
CA LEU A 20 -1.34 -16.73 -2.25
C LEU A 20 -1.90 -15.99 -3.46
N ALA A 21 -1.40 -14.80 -3.77
CA ALA A 21 -1.67 -14.10 -5.03
C ALA A 21 -1.30 -15.01 -6.21
N THR A 22 -0.07 -15.53 -6.22
CA THR A 22 0.43 -16.40 -7.29
C THR A 22 -0.39 -17.68 -7.46
N VAL A 23 -0.73 -18.37 -6.37
CA VAL A 23 -1.55 -19.59 -6.38
C VAL A 23 -2.95 -19.31 -6.95
N HIS A 24 -3.54 -18.17 -6.61
CA HIS A 24 -4.89 -17.79 -7.00
C HIS A 24 -4.98 -16.97 -8.30
N PHE A 25 -3.86 -16.78 -9.01
CA PHE A 25 -3.75 -15.90 -10.17
C PHE A 25 -4.83 -16.13 -11.24
N LYS A 26 -5.19 -17.39 -11.51
CA LYS A 26 -6.25 -17.76 -12.48
C LYS A 26 -7.62 -17.12 -12.21
N LYS A 27 -7.87 -16.65 -10.98
CA LYS A 27 -9.11 -15.96 -10.58
C LYS A 27 -9.17 -14.49 -11.03
N TYR A 28 -8.02 -13.86 -11.27
CA TYR A 28 -7.94 -12.41 -11.56
C TYR A 28 -6.96 -12.07 -12.69
N GLU A 29 -6.46 -13.07 -13.43
CA GLU A 29 -5.53 -12.90 -14.57
C GLU A 29 -6.01 -11.91 -15.65
N ASN A 30 -7.34 -11.83 -15.85
CA ASN A 30 -7.97 -10.97 -16.86
C ASN A 30 -8.37 -9.60 -16.32
N SER A 31 -8.13 -9.34 -15.03
CA SER A 31 -8.50 -8.09 -14.39
C SER A 31 -7.27 -7.22 -14.14
N THR A 32 -7.47 -5.95 -13.78
CA THR A 32 -6.35 -5.01 -13.57
C THR A 32 -5.57 -5.34 -12.31
N GLU A 33 -6.17 -6.07 -11.36
CA GLU A 33 -5.54 -6.58 -10.14
C GLU A 33 -4.43 -7.60 -10.41
N ARG A 34 -4.27 -8.10 -11.65
CA ARG A 34 -3.09 -8.89 -12.02
C ARG A 34 -1.78 -8.15 -11.72
N TYR A 35 -1.78 -6.82 -11.83
CA TYR A 35 -0.61 -6.01 -11.54
C TYR A 35 -0.27 -5.94 -10.05
N PHE A 36 -1.24 -6.20 -9.15
CA PHE A 36 -0.97 -6.31 -7.71
C PHE A 36 -0.07 -7.50 -7.37
N LEU A 37 -0.11 -8.58 -8.16
CA LEU A 37 0.81 -9.70 -7.97
C LEU A 37 2.27 -9.26 -8.19
N TYR A 38 2.53 -8.54 -9.28
CA TYR A 38 3.87 -8.04 -9.56
C TYR A 38 4.30 -7.00 -8.53
N PHE A 39 3.37 -6.15 -8.09
CA PHE A 39 3.61 -5.18 -7.03
C PHE A 39 3.97 -5.84 -5.69
N LEU A 40 3.30 -6.93 -5.29
CA LEU A 40 3.63 -7.65 -4.07
C LEU A 40 5.02 -8.30 -4.12
N TRP A 41 5.38 -8.91 -5.25
CA TRP A 41 6.74 -9.44 -5.41
C TRP A 41 7.79 -8.32 -5.41
N TYR A 42 7.48 -7.18 -6.06
CA TYR A 42 8.34 -6.00 -6.03
C TYR A 42 8.57 -5.50 -4.59
N THR A 43 7.51 -5.31 -3.80
CA THR A 43 7.63 -4.93 -2.39
C THR A 43 8.49 -5.93 -1.61
N PHE A 44 8.31 -7.23 -1.85
CA PHE A 44 9.03 -8.26 -1.11
C PHE A 44 10.52 -8.21 -1.39
N PHE A 45 10.90 -8.00 -2.66
CA PHE A 45 12.30 -7.83 -3.03
C PHE A 45 12.89 -6.52 -2.51
N VAL A 46 12.11 -5.45 -2.42
CA VAL A 46 12.55 -4.19 -1.80
C VAL A 46 12.80 -4.40 -0.31
N GLU A 47 11.92 -5.09 0.41
CA GLU A 47 12.12 -5.38 1.84
C GLU A 47 13.34 -6.26 2.11
N ILE A 48 13.53 -7.33 1.32
CA ILE A 48 14.76 -8.14 1.40
C ILE A 48 15.99 -7.29 1.08
N GLY A 49 15.95 -6.51 0.00
CA GLY A 49 17.05 -5.64 -0.40
C GLY A 49 17.40 -4.63 0.69
N GLY A 50 16.38 -4.00 1.30
CA GLY A 50 16.53 -3.09 2.42
C GLY A 50 17.17 -3.76 3.63
N ALA A 51 16.71 -4.96 4.00
CA ALA A 51 17.29 -5.73 5.11
C ALA A 51 18.75 -6.11 4.83
N VAL A 52 19.08 -6.55 3.60
CA VAL A 52 20.46 -6.86 3.22
C VAL A 52 21.36 -5.62 3.30
N ILE A 53 20.91 -4.48 2.77
CA ILE A 53 21.66 -3.21 2.84
C ILE A 53 21.90 -2.78 4.28
N ALA A 54 20.91 -2.92 5.16
CA ALA A 54 21.01 -2.51 6.56
C ALA A 54 21.87 -3.46 7.40
N TYR A 55 21.69 -4.77 7.28
CA TYR A 55 22.31 -5.75 8.18
C TYR A 55 23.60 -6.37 7.66
N VAL A 56 23.76 -6.48 6.34
CA VAL A 56 24.97 -7.07 5.73
C VAL A 56 25.96 -6.00 5.35
N PHE A 57 25.48 -4.90 4.74
CA PHE A 57 26.35 -3.81 4.30
C PHE A 57 26.46 -2.67 5.32
N GLU A 58 25.65 -2.68 6.38
CA GLU A 58 25.63 -1.64 7.43
C GLU A 58 25.40 -0.21 6.89
N VAL A 59 24.71 -0.10 5.76
CA VAL A 59 24.40 1.18 5.10
C VAL A 59 22.96 1.59 5.41
N LYS A 60 22.76 2.89 5.68
CA LYS A 60 21.41 3.46 5.79
C LYS A 60 20.65 3.31 4.46
N ASN A 61 19.47 2.69 4.52
CA ASN A 61 18.65 2.34 3.35
C ASN A 61 17.47 3.30 3.11
N PHE A 62 17.48 4.49 3.71
CA PHE A 62 16.41 5.49 3.53
C PHE A 62 16.14 5.84 2.07
N TRP A 63 17.19 5.95 1.25
CA TRP A 63 17.06 6.22 -0.18
C TRP A 63 16.23 5.16 -0.92
N LEU A 64 16.40 3.87 -0.56
CA LEU A 64 15.65 2.76 -1.14
C LEU A 64 14.18 2.87 -0.76
N TYR A 65 13.89 3.13 0.52
CA TYR A 65 12.53 3.27 1.00
C TYR A 65 11.83 4.54 0.50
N ASN A 66 12.57 5.64 0.28
CA ASN A 66 12.03 6.85 -0.36
C ASN A 66 11.65 6.56 -1.82
N ALA A 67 12.53 5.91 -2.58
CA ALA A 67 12.24 5.49 -3.95
C ALA A 67 11.04 4.53 -4.00
N PHE A 68 11.03 3.54 -3.12
CA PHE A 68 9.92 2.60 -2.97
C PHE A 68 8.60 3.32 -2.69
N THR A 69 8.59 4.25 -1.72
CA THR A 69 7.42 5.06 -1.37
C THR A 69 6.83 5.76 -2.61
N ILE A 70 7.69 6.42 -3.41
CA ILE A 70 7.26 7.11 -4.63
C ILE A 70 6.66 6.10 -5.63
N THR A 71 7.37 5.01 -5.92
CA THR A 71 6.90 4.01 -6.89
C THR A 71 5.59 3.36 -6.46
N SER A 72 5.42 3.07 -5.17
CA SER A 72 4.22 2.45 -4.61
C SER A 72 2.99 3.34 -4.73
N PHE A 73 3.10 4.63 -4.41
CA PHE A 73 1.98 5.56 -4.59
C PHE A 73 1.62 5.78 -6.06
N LEU A 74 2.61 5.88 -6.95
CA LEU A 74 2.35 5.96 -8.38
C LEU A 74 1.63 4.71 -8.90
N PHE A 75 2.01 3.53 -8.41
CA PHE A 75 1.30 2.29 -8.71
C PHE A 75 -0.17 2.34 -8.23
N TYR A 76 -0.43 2.78 -7.00
CA TYR A 76 -1.79 2.90 -6.48
C TYR A 76 -2.63 3.90 -7.29
N PHE A 77 -2.08 5.07 -7.65
CA PHE A 77 -2.80 6.03 -8.48
C PHE A 77 -3.11 5.49 -9.87
N TYR A 78 -2.13 4.84 -10.50
CA TYR A 78 -2.34 4.14 -11.76
C TYR A 78 -3.48 3.12 -11.61
N TRP A 79 -3.43 2.24 -10.60
CA TRP A 79 -4.45 1.23 -10.42
C TRP A 79 -5.84 1.83 -10.17
N TYR A 80 -5.96 2.84 -9.30
CA TYR A 80 -7.23 3.54 -9.07
C TYR A 80 -7.78 4.19 -10.35
N SER A 81 -6.91 4.70 -11.24
CA SER A 81 -7.35 5.23 -12.54
C SER A 81 -8.00 4.17 -13.44
N THR A 82 -7.65 2.90 -13.25
CA THR A 82 -8.19 1.77 -14.04
C THR A 82 -9.52 1.25 -13.51
N ILE A 83 -9.76 1.28 -12.19
CA ILE A 83 -10.96 0.71 -11.56
C ILE A 83 -12.08 1.73 -11.31
N LEU A 84 -11.74 3.02 -11.19
CA LEU A 84 -12.74 4.08 -11.00
C LEU A 84 -13.40 4.40 -12.33
N GLU A 85 -14.73 4.39 -12.40
CA GLU A 85 -15.46 4.52 -13.67
C GLU A 85 -15.86 5.96 -13.98
N LYS A 86 -16.28 6.72 -12.96
CA LYS A 86 -16.77 8.09 -13.14
C LYS A 86 -15.65 9.03 -13.59
N LYS A 87 -15.92 9.82 -14.64
CA LYS A 87 -14.97 10.81 -15.20
C LYS A 87 -14.40 11.77 -14.14
N ILE A 88 -15.24 12.20 -13.20
CA ILE A 88 -14.81 13.10 -12.11
C ILE A 88 -13.78 12.43 -11.19
N PHE A 89 -13.94 11.14 -10.88
CA PHE A 89 -12.98 10.39 -10.06
C PHE A 89 -11.68 10.15 -10.82
N LYS A 90 -11.74 9.80 -12.11
CA LYS A 90 -10.53 9.69 -12.95
C LYS A 90 -9.77 11.01 -13.04
N ARG A 91 -10.47 12.15 -13.15
CA ARG A 91 -9.85 13.48 -13.14
C ARG A 91 -9.20 13.79 -11.79
N ALA A 92 -9.83 13.42 -10.68
CA ALA A 92 -9.25 13.56 -9.36
C ALA A 92 -7.96 12.72 -9.21
N VAL A 93 -7.93 11.48 -9.70
CA VAL A 93 -6.71 10.65 -9.72
C VAL A 93 -5.58 11.35 -10.48
N LEU A 94 -5.85 11.93 -11.65
CA LEU A 94 -4.85 12.68 -12.42
C LEU A 94 -4.30 13.87 -11.62
N ILE A 95 -5.19 14.67 -11.02
CA ILE A 95 -4.80 15.84 -10.21
C ILE A 95 -3.95 15.39 -9.02
N PHE A 96 -4.36 14.35 -8.28
CA PHE A 96 -3.60 13.80 -7.16
C PHE A 96 -2.24 13.25 -7.59
N THR A 97 -2.16 12.60 -8.76
CA THR A 97 -0.89 12.12 -9.32
C THR A 97 0.05 13.29 -9.60
N LEU A 98 -0.44 14.36 -10.23
CA LEU A 98 0.37 15.55 -10.52
C LEU A 98 0.82 16.27 -9.23
N LEU A 99 -0.09 16.46 -8.28
CA LEU A 99 0.25 17.05 -6.98
C LEU A 99 1.28 16.21 -6.22
N PHE A 100 1.11 14.89 -6.20
CA PHE A 100 2.05 13.99 -5.56
C PHE A 100 3.44 14.05 -6.24
N LEU A 101 3.50 14.07 -7.56
CA LEU A 101 4.76 14.24 -8.30
C LEU A 101 5.44 15.57 -7.97
N CYS A 102 4.69 16.65 -7.81
CA CYS A 102 5.25 17.92 -7.34
C CYS A 102 5.84 17.79 -5.93
N VAL A 103 5.09 17.21 -4.97
CA VAL A 103 5.56 17.02 -3.59
C VAL A 103 6.81 16.12 -3.55
N SER A 104 6.77 14.98 -4.23
CA SER A 104 7.90 14.05 -4.27
C SER A 104 9.11 14.66 -4.95
N SER A 105 8.94 15.41 -6.04
CA SER A 105 10.06 16.11 -6.68
C SER A 105 10.69 17.14 -5.74
N ILE A 106 9.89 17.94 -5.03
CA ILE A 106 10.41 18.88 -4.03
C ILE A 106 11.20 18.12 -2.95
N SER A 107 10.66 17.02 -2.42
CA SER A 107 11.37 16.17 -1.45
C SER A 107 12.71 15.65 -2.01
N LEU A 108 12.75 15.18 -3.25
CA LEU A 108 13.97 14.64 -3.88
C LEU A 108 15.08 15.69 -4.06
N PHE A 109 14.73 16.94 -4.35
CA PHE A 109 15.69 18.02 -4.55
C PHE A 109 16.14 18.71 -3.27
N TYR A 110 15.26 18.82 -2.27
CA TYR A 110 15.51 19.64 -1.07
C TYR A 110 15.72 18.83 0.22
N GLN A 111 15.24 17.59 0.31
CA GLN A 111 15.44 16.76 1.49
C GLN A 111 16.65 15.83 1.34
N SER A 112 17.32 15.55 2.45
CA SER A 112 18.44 14.60 2.47
C SER A 112 17.97 13.20 2.08
N TRP A 113 18.79 12.51 1.30
CA TRP A 113 18.58 11.09 0.97
C TRP A 113 18.91 10.14 2.12
N LEU A 114 19.49 10.68 3.20
CA LEU A 114 19.78 9.96 4.45
C LEU A 114 18.63 10.02 5.45
N GLU A 115 17.52 10.65 5.08
CA GLU A 115 16.32 10.81 5.91
C GLU A 115 15.10 10.30 5.15
N TYR A 116 14.09 9.85 5.90
CA TYR A 116 12.84 9.40 5.33
C TYR A 116 11.97 10.61 4.93
N HIS A 117 11.42 10.61 3.72
CA HIS A 117 10.66 11.73 3.17
C HIS A 117 9.20 11.72 3.66
N THR A 118 9.00 12.05 4.94
CA THR A 118 7.70 11.96 5.63
C THR A 118 6.58 12.74 4.93
N TYR A 119 6.84 13.93 4.39
CA TYR A 119 5.84 14.70 3.64
C TYR A 119 5.37 13.99 2.36
N THR A 120 6.29 13.29 1.67
CA THR A 120 5.93 12.49 0.50
C THR A 120 5.03 11.32 0.91
N LEU A 121 5.36 10.62 2.00
CA LEU A 121 4.52 9.54 2.55
C LEU A 121 3.11 10.05 2.89
N ILE A 122 3.01 11.15 3.66
CA ILE A 122 1.72 11.68 4.12
C ILE A 122 0.87 12.14 2.95
N ALA A 123 1.43 12.89 1.99
CA ALA A 123 0.70 13.34 0.82
C ALA A 123 0.14 12.17 0.01
N GLY A 124 0.98 11.16 -0.26
CA GLY A 124 0.55 9.95 -0.95
C GLY A 124 -0.56 9.20 -0.19
N ALA A 125 -0.39 9.03 1.12
CA ALA A 125 -1.33 8.34 1.99
C ALA A 125 -2.71 9.02 2.00
N VAL A 126 -2.74 10.36 2.13
CA VAL A 126 -3.99 11.14 2.10
C VAL A 126 -4.70 10.98 0.75
N PHE A 127 -3.97 11.08 -0.36
CA PHE A 127 -4.57 10.93 -1.69
C PHE A 127 -5.10 9.51 -1.90
N VAL A 128 -4.35 8.47 -1.53
CA VAL A 128 -4.83 7.08 -1.60
C VAL A 128 -6.07 6.90 -0.74
N LEU A 129 -6.09 7.44 0.48
CA LEU A 129 -7.25 7.36 1.37
C LEU A 129 -8.48 7.97 0.70
N ILE A 130 -8.38 9.15 0.10
CA ILE A 130 -9.50 9.76 -0.65
C ILE A 130 -9.95 8.87 -1.82
N LEU A 131 -9.01 8.28 -2.56
CA LEU A 131 -9.34 7.38 -3.67
C LEU A 131 -10.03 6.08 -3.21
N THR A 132 -9.65 5.55 -2.04
CA THR A 132 -10.36 4.39 -1.44
C THR A 132 -11.81 4.75 -1.15
N LEU A 133 -12.09 5.97 -0.65
CA LEU A 133 -13.45 6.45 -0.40
C LEU A 133 -14.25 6.59 -1.69
N PHE A 134 -13.64 7.09 -2.78
CA PHE A 134 -14.30 7.13 -4.09
C PHE A 134 -14.66 5.74 -4.59
N HIS A 135 -13.76 4.77 -4.42
CA HIS A 135 -14.02 3.39 -4.81
C HIS A 135 -15.15 2.77 -3.97
N PHE A 136 -15.18 2.98 -2.65
CA PHE A 136 -16.29 2.51 -1.82
C PHE A 136 -17.61 3.17 -2.19
N TYR A 137 -17.62 4.47 -2.47
CA TYR A 137 -18.80 5.16 -2.96
C TYR A 137 -19.30 4.57 -4.30
N GLN A 138 -18.39 4.20 -5.21
CA GLN A 138 -18.77 3.52 -6.46
C GLN A 138 -19.39 2.14 -6.19
N LEU A 139 -18.79 1.34 -5.29
CA LEU A 139 -19.30 0.01 -4.95
C LEU A 139 -20.66 0.07 -4.25
N LEU A 140 -20.85 0.99 -3.30
CA LEU A 140 -22.09 1.15 -2.53
C LEU A 140 -23.27 1.62 -3.38
N ASN A 141 -23.00 2.40 -4.43
CA ASN A 141 -24.04 2.87 -5.37
C ASN A 141 -24.25 1.93 -6.56
N SER A 142 -23.54 0.80 -6.62
CA SER A 142 -23.74 -0.20 -7.67
C SER A 142 -24.86 -1.16 -7.28
N ASN A 143 -25.51 -1.80 -8.26
CA ASN A 143 -26.49 -2.88 -8.01
C ASN A 143 -25.84 -4.17 -7.45
N GLU A 144 -24.53 -4.13 -7.16
CA GLU A 144 -23.71 -5.28 -6.81
C GLU A 144 -23.26 -5.27 -5.33
N VAL A 145 -23.88 -4.46 -4.47
CA VAL A 145 -23.49 -4.33 -3.04
C VAL A 145 -23.38 -5.68 -2.33
N LEU A 146 -24.24 -6.65 -2.64
CA LEU A 146 -24.25 -7.97 -2.00
C LEU A 146 -23.08 -8.89 -2.43
N ILE A 147 -22.41 -8.59 -3.54
CA ILE A 147 -21.33 -9.42 -4.11
C ILE A 147 -19.94 -8.75 -4.04
N VAL A 148 -19.84 -7.54 -3.46
CA VAL A 148 -18.57 -6.81 -3.32
C VAL A 148 -17.47 -7.61 -2.63
N LYS A 149 -17.84 -8.50 -1.69
CA LYS A 149 -16.89 -9.39 -1.00
C LYS A 149 -16.15 -10.36 -1.92
N TYR A 150 -16.64 -10.58 -3.15
CA TYR A 150 -15.99 -11.42 -4.14
C TYR A 150 -15.12 -10.64 -5.14
N LYS A 151 -15.13 -9.30 -5.08
CA LYS A 151 -14.27 -8.43 -5.88
C LYS A 151 -12.94 -8.24 -5.16
N LEU A 152 -11.84 -8.45 -5.86
CA LEU A 152 -10.51 -8.27 -5.28
C LEU A 152 -10.22 -6.79 -4.95
N SER A 153 -10.69 -5.87 -5.81
CA SER A 153 -10.56 -4.41 -5.59
C SER A 153 -11.16 -3.93 -4.27
N PHE A 154 -12.22 -4.57 -3.79
CA PHE A 154 -12.84 -4.27 -2.50
C PHE A 154 -11.86 -4.55 -1.35
N TRP A 155 -11.30 -5.77 -1.31
CA TRP A 155 -10.35 -6.16 -0.27
C TRP A 155 -9.07 -5.33 -0.29
N ILE A 156 -8.55 -5.03 -1.48
CA ILE A 156 -7.38 -4.16 -1.63
C ILE A 156 -7.68 -2.76 -1.09
N SER A 157 -8.82 -2.17 -1.46
CA SER A 157 -9.19 -0.83 -0.99
C SER A 157 -9.45 -0.79 0.51
N THR A 158 -10.02 -1.85 1.09
CA THR A 158 -10.19 -1.98 2.55
C THR A 158 -8.85 -2.03 3.26
N ALA A 159 -7.91 -2.80 2.73
CA ALA A 159 -6.55 -2.88 3.28
C ALA A 159 -5.86 -1.51 3.28
N LEU A 160 -5.90 -0.80 2.14
CA LEU A 160 -5.29 0.53 1.99
C LEU A 160 -5.96 1.58 2.89
N LEU A 161 -7.30 1.56 2.99
CA LEU A 161 -8.04 2.46 3.88
C LEU A 161 -7.58 2.29 5.33
N LEU A 162 -7.62 1.06 5.85
CA LEU A 162 -7.30 0.78 7.25
C LEU A 162 -5.81 1.04 7.56
N PHE A 163 -4.92 0.66 6.64
CA PHE A 163 -3.49 0.89 6.78
C PHE A 163 -3.17 2.39 6.82
N TYR A 164 -3.60 3.15 5.82
CA TYR A 164 -3.27 4.57 5.74
C TYR A 164 -4.01 5.44 6.75
N MET A 165 -5.20 5.03 7.19
CA MET A 165 -5.88 5.68 8.33
C MET A 165 -5.07 5.57 9.62
N GLY A 166 -4.28 4.51 9.80
CA GLY A 166 -3.35 4.38 10.94
C GLY A 166 -1.97 4.99 10.71
N ILE A 167 -1.42 4.87 9.50
CA ILE A 167 -0.08 5.42 9.16
C ILE A 167 -0.05 6.94 9.23
N ILE A 168 -1.08 7.64 8.74
CA ILE A 168 -1.12 9.11 8.76
C ILE A 168 -0.94 9.66 10.19
N PRO A 169 -1.82 9.31 11.17
CA PRO A 169 -1.67 9.81 12.54
C PRO A 169 -0.39 9.30 13.20
N LEU A 170 0.07 8.08 12.89
CA LEU A 170 1.35 7.58 13.42
C LEU A 170 2.50 8.52 13.03
N PHE A 171 2.64 8.85 11.75
CA PHE A 171 3.74 9.70 11.27
C PHE A 171 3.56 11.19 11.60
N THR A 172 2.34 11.70 11.70
CA THR A 172 2.13 13.11 12.09
C THR A 172 2.25 13.34 13.59
N LEU A 173 1.87 12.36 14.43
CA LEU A 173 1.90 12.49 15.88
C LEU A 173 3.20 11.98 16.51
N LEU A 174 4.05 11.28 15.76
CA LEU A 174 5.35 10.76 16.22
C LEU A 174 6.25 11.83 16.86
N GLU A 175 6.20 13.07 16.38
CA GLU A 175 6.98 14.19 16.94
C GLU A 175 6.40 14.73 18.25
N TYR A 176 5.10 14.56 18.47
CA TYR A 176 4.36 15.11 19.62
C TYR A 176 4.14 14.08 20.73
N ILE A 177 3.97 12.83 20.35
CA ILE A 177 3.76 11.70 21.23
C ILE A 177 5.05 10.90 21.18
N ASN A 178 5.75 10.80 22.31
CA ASN A 178 7.06 10.15 22.44
C ASN A 178 6.97 8.61 22.30
N ILE A 179 6.31 8.14 21.24
CA ILE A 179 6.10 6.73 20.89
C ILE A 179 7.42 6.23 20.31
N GLN A 180 8.20 5.55 21.13
CA GLN A 180 9.50 5.01 20.75
C GLN A 180 9.60 3.52 21.05
N GLY A 181 10.59 2.86 20.43
CA GLY A 181 10.92 1.47 20.70
C GLY A 181 9.77 0.49 20.40
N LEU A 182 9.41 -0.31 21.40
CA LEU A 182 8.47 -1.43 21.23
C LEU A 182 7.07 -0.99 20.79
N SER A 183 6.53 0.09 21.36
CA SER A 183 5.17 0.55 21.04
C SER A 183 5.04 0.97 19.58
N TYR A 184 6.04 1.67 19.06
CA TYR A 184 6.10 2.06 17.65
C TYR A 184 6.09 0.82 16.73
N ILE A 185 6.94 -0.15 17.04
CA ILE A 185 7.09 -1.38 16.25
C ILE A 185 5.80 -2.22 16.31
N LEU A 186 5.14 -2.32 17.46
CA LEU A 186 3.87 -3.03 17.58
C LEU A 186 2.75 -2.41 16.75
N ILE A 187 2.67 -1.07 16.71
CA ILE A 187 1.68 -0.38 15.86
C ILE A 187 1.96 -0.66 14.38
N LEU A 188 3.21 -0.54 13.94
CA LEU A 188 3.59 -0.83 12.56
C LEU A 188 3.30 -2.27 12.14
N VAL A 189 3.66 -3.24 12.98
CA VAL A 189 3.36 -4.66 12.73
C VAL A 189 1.85 -4.89 12.73
N GLY A 190 1.11 -4.25 13.63
CA GLY A 190 -0.36 -4.25 13.65
C GLY A 190 -0.99 -3.77 12.35
N LEU A 191 -0.54 -2.63 11.82
CA LEU A 191 -1.03 -2.08 10.57
C LEU A 191 -0.69 -2.97 9.38
N ASN A 192 0.51 -3.54 9.35
CA ASN A 192 0.90 -4.50 8.30
C ASN A 192 0.11 -5.82 8.38
N MET A 193 -0.19 -6.32 9.58
CA MET A 193 -1.08 -7.47 9.76
C MET A 193 -2.46 -7.22 9.17
N ILE A 194 -3.01 -6.03 9.37
CA ILE A 194 -4.29 -5.63 8.77
C ILE A 194 -4.17 -5.56 7.24
N LEU A 195 -3.14 -4.88 6.73
CA LEU A 195 -2.91 -4.71 5.30
C LEU A 195 -2.80 -6.07 4.57
N TYR A 196 -1.84 -6.90 4.97
CA TYR A 196 -1.60 -8.19 4.34
C TYR A 196 -2.70 -9.20 4.65
N GLY A 197 -3.32 -9.13 5.82
CA GLY A 197 -4.49 -9.94 6.16
C GLY A 197 -5.66 -9.69 5.20
N CYS A 198 -5.97 -8.43 4.92
CA CYS A 198 -7.00 -8.07 3.93
C CYS A 198 -6.63 -8.53 2.52
N TYR A 199 -5.38 -8.39 2.09
CA TYR A 199 -4.92 -8.90 0.79
C TYR A 199 -5.08 -10.42 0.69
N ILE A 200 -4.63 -11.16 1.71
CA ILE A 200 -4.76 -12.62 1.78
C ILE A 200 -6.23 -13.05 1.68
N ILE A 201 -7.11 -12.47 2.48
CA ILE A 201 -8.55 -12.76 2.43
C ILE A 201 -9.10 -12.45 1.03
N GLY A 202 -8.68 -11.31 0.46
CA GLY A 202 -9.01 -10.92 -0.90
C GLY A 202 -8.68 -12.00 -1.93
N PHE A 203 -7.43 -12.46 -1.99
CA PHE A 203 -7.02 -13.49 -2.96
C PHE A 203 -7.76 -14.83 -2.77
N ILE A 204 -8.06 -15.21 -1.53
CA ILE A 204 -8.78 -16.46 -1.23
C ILE A 204 -10.25 -16.36 -1.65
N TRP A 205 -10.97 -15.31 -1.23
CA TRP A 205 -12.42 -15.20 -1.42
C TRP A 205 -12.85 -14.70 -2.79
N THR A 206 -11.94 -14.04 -3.50
CA THR A 206 -12.20 -13.54 -4.84
C THR A 206 -12.68 -14.64 -5.79
N LYS A 207 -13.61 -14.31 -6.69
CA LYS A 207 -14.13 -15.24 -7.71
C LYS A 207 -14.00 -14.66 -9.11
N LYS A 208 -13.57 -15.51 -10.06
CA LYS A 208 -13.31 -15.14 -11.47
C LYS A 208 -14.46 -14.40 -12.16
N LYS A 209 -15.70 -14.76 -11.82
CA LYS A 209 -16.90 -14.14 -12.40
C LYS A 209 -17.01 -12.64 -12.14
N TYR A 210 -16.51 -12.15 -10.99
CA TYR A 210 -16.74 -10.78 -10.52
C TYR A 210 -15.57 -9.82 -10.72
N ASN A 211 -14.43 -10.32 -11.21
CA ASN A 211 -13.27 -9.47 -11.55
C ASN A 211 -13.21 -9.12 -13.04
N ARG A 212 -14.15 -9.60 -13.86
CA ARG A 212 -14.20 -9.25 -15.27
C ARG A 212 -14.97 -7.94 -15.39
N PHE A 213 -14.29 -6.88 -15.81
CA PHE A 213 -14.93 -5.67 -16.34
C PHE A 213 -15.37 -5.94 -17.78
#